data_AF-A0AAW6M7Y2-F1
#
_entry.id   AF-A0AAW6M7Y2-F1
#
_cell.length_a   1.000
_cell.length_b   1.000
_cell.length_c   1.000
_cell.angle_alpha   90.00
_cell.angle_beta   90.00
_cell.angle_gamma   90.00
#
_symmetry.space_group_name_H-M   'P 1'
#
loop_
_entity.id
_entity.type
_entity.pdbx_description
1 polymer ?
#
loop_
_entity_poly.entity_id
_entity_poly.type
_entity_poly.pdbx_seq_one_letter_code
_entity_poly.pdbx_strand_id
1 'polypeptide(L)'
;RNKLLFSSDLLAASVSLSAQKSATITLHADQGTQVIPKEIYGQLAEHLGTCIYGGLWVGENSDIPNIKGYRTEVFNALKELQVPVLRWPGGCFADEYH
;
A
#
# COMPACT_ATOMS: atom_id res chain seq x y z
N ARG A 1 -49.23 17.02 47.01
CA ARG A 1 -47.90 16.93 47.65
C ARG A 1 -47.27 15.59 47.25
N ASN A 2 -46.26 15.45 46.41
CA ASN A 2 -45.48 16.32 45.53
C ASN A 2 -44.86 15.40 44.46
N LYS A 3 -45.14 15.71 43.19
CA LYS A 3 -44.17 15.76 42.07
C LYS A 3 -43.09 14.65 42.02
N LEU A 4 -43.46 13.45 41.55
CA LEU A 4 -42.53 12.55 40.85
C LEU A 4 -42.91 12.53 39.36
N LEU A 5 -42.70 13.68 38.72
CA LEU A 5 -42.79 13.88 37.27
C LEU A 5 -41.51 14.63 36.86
N PHE A 6 -40.35 14.00 36.98
CA PHE A 6 -39.10 14.57 36.46
C PHE A 6 -38.13 13.44 36.15
N SER A 7 -38.07 13.07 34.88
CA SER A 7 -36.89 12.56 34.12
C SER A 7 -37.31 11.73 32.90
N SER A 8 -38.39 12.11 32.22
CA SER A 8 -38.60 11.74 30.83
C SER A 8 -37.57 12.48 29.97
N ASP A 9 -36.73 11.72 29.30
CA ASP A 9 -36.18 12.03 27.97
C ASP A 9 -35.33 13.30 27.85
N LEU A 10 -34.05 13.19 28.21
CA LEU A 10 -33.03 14.04 27.61
C LEU A 10 -31.74 13.26 27.31
N LEU A 11 -31.87 12.12 26.62
CA LEU A 11 -30.75 11.58 25.86
C LEU A 11 -30.78 12.24 24.48
N ALA A 12 -30.32 13.50 24.42
CA ALA A 12 -30.04 14.17 23.16
C ALA A 12 -28.94 13.37 22.46
N ALA A 13 -29.36 12.41 21.63
CA ALA A 13 -28.48 11.69 20.73
C ALA A 13 -27.68 12.75 19.95
N SER A 14 -26.37 12.73 20.14
CA SER A 14 -25.43 13.60 19.46
C SER A 14 -25.41 13.17 17.99
N VAL A 15 -26.38 13.63 17.21
CA VAL A 15 -26.42 13.34 15.77
C VAL A 15 -25.28 14.14 15.15
N SER A 16 -24.18 13.46 14.82
CA SER A 16 -23.09 14.06 14.05
C SER A 16 -23.61 14.44 12.67
N LEU A 17 -23.84 15.74 12.47
CA LEU A 17 -24.23 16.29 11.17
C LEU A 17 -23.01 16.24 10.25
N SER A 18 -22.95 15.24 9.36
CA SER A 18 -21.92 15.20 8.32
C SER A 18 -22.28 16.21 7.23
N ALA A 19 -21.43 17.20 7.02
CA ALA A 19 -21.53 18.12 5.89
C ALA A 19 -21.14 17.39 4.61
N GLN A 20 -22.12 16.83 3.90
CA GLN A 20 -21.91 16.13 2.63
C GLN A 20 -21.55 17.15 1.55
N LYS A 21 -20.26 17.27 1.23
CA LYS A 21 -19.77 18.11 0.14
C LYS A 21 -19.92 17.35 -1.16
N SER A 22 -20.66 17.90 -2.12
CA SER A 22 -20.86 17.29 -3.43
C SER A 22 -19.73 17.70 -4.39
N ALA A 23 -19.25 16.74 -5.18
CA ALA A 23 -18.31 16.97 -6.26
C ALA A 23 -18.83 16.30 -7.53
N THR A 24 -18.72 17.00 -8.67
CA THR A 24 -19.14 16.50 -9.98
C THR A 24 -17.90 16.35 -10.86
N ILE A 25 -17.77 15.20 -11.53
CA ILE A 25 -16.71 14.90 -12.50
C ILE A 25 -17.37 14.54 -13.83
N THR A 26 -16.85 15.08 -14.94
CA THR A 26 -17.22 14.66 -16.30
C THR A 26 -16.05 13.91 -16.92
N LEU A 27 -16.29 12.73 -17.48
CA LEU A 27 -15.28 11.89 -18.12
C LEU A 27 -15.41 11.96 -19.64
N HIS A 28 -14.35 12.38 -20.33
CA HIS A 28 -14.26 12.38 -21.80
C HIS A 28 -13.37 11.22 -22.26
N ALA A 29 -13.96 10.03 -22.42
CA ALA A 29 -13.22 8.81 -22.77
C ALA A 29 -12.66 8.81 -24.20
N ASP A 30 -13.13 9.71 -25.06
CA ASP A 30 -12.74 9.87 -26.46
C ASP A 30 -11.54 10.81 -26.68
N GLN A 31 -11.06 11.47 -25.62
CA GLN A 31 -9.99 12.49 -25.69
C GLN A 31 -8.62 12.00 -25.19
N GLY A 32 -8.53 10.74 -24.73
CA GLY A 32 -7.28 10.16 -24.22
C GLY A 32 -6.26 9.93 -25.34
N THR A 33 -5.13 10.65 -25.32
CA THR A 33 -4.06 10.53 -26.33
C THR A 33 -2.72 10.08 -25.75
N GLN A 34 -2.56 10.09 -24.43
CA GLN A 34 -1.34 9.73 -23.73
C GLN A 34 -1.40 8.28 -23.23
N VAL A 35 -0.30 7.56 -23.36
CA VAL A 35 -0.09 6.29 -22.67
C VAL A 35 0.43 6.60 -21.27
N ILE A 36 -0.17 6.00 -20.25
CA ILE A 36 0.37 5.99 -18.89
C ILE A 36 1.49 4.93 -18.87
N PRO A 37 2.78 5.32 -18.75
CA PRO A 37 3.87 4.36 -18.76
C PRO A 37 3.76 3.45 -17.53
N LYS A 38 3.89 2.14 -17.71
CA LYS A 38 3.79 1.19 -16.58
C LYS A 38 4.89 1.47 -15.53
N GLU A 39 6.04 1.98 -15.96
CA GLU A 39 7.21 2.25 -15.12
C GLU A 39 6.95 3.27 -14.00
N ILE A 40 5.87 4.05 -14.06
CA ILE A 40 5.46 4.90 -12.93
C ILE A 40 5.06 4.07 -11.70
N TYR A 41 4.74 2.79 -11.88
CA TYR A 41 4.46 1.81 -10.82
C TYR A 41 5.69 0.97 -10.46
N GLY A 42 6.88 1.40 -10.86
CA GLY A 42 8.15 0.76 -10.54
C GLY A 42 8.43 0.69 -9.03
N GLN A 43 9.34 -0.20 -8.65
CA GLN A 43 9.73 -0.45 -7.26
C GLN A 43 11.22 -0.18 -7.04
N LEU A 44 11.63 -0.08 -5.78
CA LEU A 44 13.01 0.07 -5.36
C LEU A 44 13.34 -0.95 -4.27
N ALA A 45 14.46 -1.65 -4.41
CA ALA A 45 14.99 -2.55 -3.40
C ALA A 45 16.46 -2.16 -3.14
N GLU A 46 16.73 -1.66 -1.94
CA GLU A 46 18.07 -1.26 -1.50
C GLU A 46 18.63 -2.29 -0.52
N HIS A 47 19.95 -2.42 -0.45
CA HIS A 47 20.62 -3.14 0.64
C HIS A 47 20.50 -2.35 1.95
N LEU A 48 19.27 -2.32 2.50
CA LEU A 48 18.92 -1.56 3.70
C LEU A 48 18.09 -2.44 4.63
N GLY A 49 18.63 -2.69 5.83
CA GLY A 49 17.99 -3.54 6.84
C GLY A 49 17.66 -4.93 6.29
N THR A 50 16.40 -5.34 6.42
CA THR A 50 15.90 -6.64 5.96
C THR A 50 15.27 -6.61 4.58
N CYS A 51 15.43 -5.52 3.80
CA CYS A 51 14.82 -5.40 2.47
C CYS A 51 15.26 -6.55 1.54
N ILE A 52 16.58 -6.74 1.39
CA ILE A 52 17.12 -7.87 0.61
C ILE A 52 17.19 -9.12 1.46
N TYR A 53 17.98 -9.13 2.53
CA TYR A 53 18.18 -10.31 3.36
C TYR A 53 17.01 -10.49 4.33
N GLY A 54 16.30 -11.62 4.19
CA GLY A 54 15.06 -11.93 4.91
C GLY A 54 13.81 -11.47 4.15
N GLY A 55 13.83 -10.27 3.56
CA GLY A 55 12.70 -9.74 2.77
C GLY A 55 12.54 -10.46 1.43
N LEU A 56 13.57 -10.42 0.58
CA LEU A 56 13.59 -11.10 -0.73
C LEU A 56 14.38 -12.40 -0.70
N TRP A 57 15.63 -12.33 -0.23
CA TRP A 57 16.57 -13.44 -0.22
C TRP A 57 16.63 -14.09 1.16
N VAL A 58 16.34 -15.38 1.22
CA VAL A 58 16.42 -16.22 2.44
C VAL A 58 17.52 -17.28 2.33
N GLY A 59 18.08 -17.50 1.14
CA GLY A 59 19.07 -18.53 0.84
C GLY A 59 18.44 -19.87 0.41
N GLU A 60 19.13 -20.60 -0.47
CA GLU A 60 18.58 -21.84 -1.07
C GLU A 60 18.30 -22.94 -0.04
N ASN A 61 19.11 -23.01 1.02
CA ASN A 61 18.99 -24.00 2.09
C ASN A 61 18.12 -23.53 3.27
N SER A 62 17.36 -22.45 3.10
CA SER A 62 16.48 -21.92 4.15
C SER A 62 15.27 -22.83 4.39
N ASP A 63 14.86 -22.97 5.65
CA ASP A 63 13.57 -23.60 6.01
C ASP A 63 12.36 -22.78 5.53
N ILE A 64 12.58 -21.50 5.16
CA ILE A 64 11.56 -20.65 4.57
C ILE A 64 11.33 -21.08 3.12
N PRO A 65 10.06 -21.34 2.70
CA PRO A 65 9.75 -21.70 1.32
C PRO A 65 10.33 -20.71 0.30
N ASN A 66 11.14 -21.22 -0.62
CA ASN A 66 11.88 -20.40 -1.56
C ASN A 66 11.98 -21.02 -2.96
N ILE A 67 12.19 -20.15 -3.95
CA ILE A 67 12.55 -20.50 -5.33
C ILE A 67 13.98 -20.00 -5.54
N LYS A 68 14.96 -20.90 -5.57
CA LYS A 68 16.39 -20.55 -5.73
C LYS A 68 16.86 -19.48 -4.73
N GLY A 69 16.46 -19.61 -3.47
CA GLY A 69 16.80 -18.69 -2.39
C GLY A 69 15.92 -17.45 -2.25
N TYR A 70 15.03 -17.18 -3.21
CA TYR A 70 14.05 -16.10 -3.11
C TYR A 70 12.77 -16.58 -2.42
N ARG A 71 12.31 -15.86 -1.39
CA ARG A 71 11.10 -16.19 -0.64
C ARG A 71 9.89 -16.30 -1.57
N THR A 72 9.24 -17.47 -1.61
CA THR A 72 8.21 -17.80 -2.60
C THR A 72 7.00 -16.86 -2.53
N GLU A 73 6.54 -16.53 -1.31
CA GLU A 73 5.38 -15.67 -1.11
C GLU A 73 5.61 -14.26 -1.67
N VAL A 74 6.77 -13.68 -1.39
CA VAL A 74 7.12 -12.34 -1.88
C VAL A 74 7.32 -12.34 -3.39
N PHE A 75 7.98 -13.37 -3.93
CA PHE A 75 8.14 -13.54 -5.37
C PHE A 75 6.79 -13.60 -6.10
N ASN A 76 5.82 -14.35 -5.57
CA ASN A 76 4.49 -14.45 -6.16
C ASN A 76 3.70 -13.15 -6.02
N ALA A 77 3.79 -12.47 -4.88
CA ALA A 77 3.15 -11.17 -4.68
C ALA A 77 3.69 -10.12 -5.67
N LEU A 78 5.00 -10.07 -5.91
CA LEU A 78 5.60 -9.16 -6.90
C LEU A 78 5.14 -9.47 -8.34
N LYS A 79 4.91 -10.75 -8.66
CA LYS A 79 4.33 -11.15 -9.95
C LYS A 79 2.88 -10.73 -10.08
N GLU A 80 2.07 -10.92 -9.04
CA GLU A 80 0.66 -10.52 -9.02
C GLU A 80 0.50 -9.00 -9.14
N LEU A 81 1.38 -8.22 -8.49
CA LEU A 81 1.46 -6.77 -8.63
C LEU A 81 1.94 -6.31 -10.03
N GLN A 82 2.39 -7.25 -10.88
CA GLN A 82 2.93 -6.97 -12.21
C GLN A 82 4.03 -5.89 -12.19
N VAL A 83 4.95 -5.97 -11.22
CA VAL A 83 6.01 -4.97 -11.05
C VAL A 83 6.79 -4.80 -12.37
N PRO A 84 6.76 -3.61 -12.99
CA PRO A 84 7.25 -3.44 -14.35
C PRO A 84 8.76 -3.19 -14.41
N VAL A 85 9.33 -2.62 -13.35
CA VAL A 85 10.74 -2.31 -13.19
C VAL A 85 11.09 -2.28 -11.70
N LEU A 86 12.30 -2.73 -11.36
CA LEU A 86 12.84 -2.72 -10.01
C LEU A 86 14.24 -2.09 -10.03
N ARG A 87 14.45 -1.01 -9.28
CA ARG A 87 15.77 -0.39 -9.09
C ARG A 87 16.51 -1.05 -7.91
N TRP A 88 17.76 -1.45 -8.13
CA TRP A 88 18.69 -2.07 -7.17
C TRP A 88 20.14 -1.76 -7.63
N PRO A 89 21.19 -1.64 -6.77
CA PRO A 89 21.24 -1.90 -5.33
C PRO A 89 20.78 -0.73 -4.44
N GLY A 90 20.27 0.34 -5.05
CA GLY A 90 19.43 1.36 -4.43
C GLY A 90 20.17 2.44 -3.64
N GLY A 91 19.50 3.60 -3.54
CA GLY A 91 19.84 4.73 -2.66
C GLY A 91 21.32 5.07 -2.54
N CYS A 92 21.73 5.36 -1.30
CA CYS A 92 23.12 5.69 -0.96
C CYS A 92 24.00 4.44 -1.00
N PHE A 93 23.41 3.24 -0.78
CA PHE A 93 24.18 2.00 -0.85
C PHE A 93 24.85 1.82 -2.22
N ALA A 94 24.15 2.20 -3.30
CA ALA A 94 24.69 2.10 -4.66
C ALA A 94 25.92 2.98 -4.90
N ASP A 95 26.10 4.06 -4.14
CA ASP A 95 27.24 4.98 -4.31
C ASP A 95 28.55 4.40 -3.75
N GLU A 96 28.45 3.43 -2.84
CA GLU A 96 29.59 2.81 -2.13
C GLU A 96 29.76 1.32 -2.47
N TYR A 97 28.88 0.75 -3.30
CA TYR A 97 28.94 -0.66 -3.70
C TYR A 97 29.99 -0.88 -4.81
N HIS A 98 30.78 -1.96 -4.69
CA HIS A 98 31.87 -2.32 -5.59
C HIS A 98 31.69 -3.69 -6.22
#